data_AF-A0A2N2S8U1-F1
#
_entry.id   AF-A0A2N2S8U1-F1
#
_cell.length_a   1.000
_cell.length_b   1.000
_cell.length_c   1.000
_cell.angle_alpha   90.00
_cell.angle_beta   90.00
_cell.angle_gamma   90.00
#
_symmetry.space_group_name_H-M   'P 1'
#
loop_
_entity.id
_entity.type
_entity.pdbx_description
1 polymer ?
#
loop_
_entity_poly.entity_id
_entity_poly.type
_entity_poly.pdbx_seq_one_letter_code
_entity_poly.pdbx_strand_id
1 'polypeptide(L)'
;KIRPLLKHFEYATCGLFGRDPGIMILRAANGAAPDEGLIAELDRLLGMTEDLPMLHYNDVKRGISKRILVENQQVTGVRLTGEILATDWLKEVMTQGKLTDELRRWALAPLSAPPTGQHSRGKIVCNCLDVSENEIIDNIRMGADLITLQNKLKCGTQCGSCVPELKQLVARHQKVTTS
;
A
#
# COMPACT_ATOMS: atom_id res chain seq x y z
N LYS A 1 -8.47 -7.12 18.44
CA LYS A 1 -9.94 -7.15 18.31
C LYS A 1 -10.42 -8.06 17.18
N ILE A 2 -9.83 -8.00 15.98
CA ILE A 2 -10.26 -8.84 14.83
C ILE A 2 -9.79 -10.30 14.84
N ARG A 3 -8.80 -10.68 15.67
CA ARG A 3 -8.20 -12.03 15.68
C ARG A 3 -9.22 -13.18 15.80
N PRO A 4 -10.28 -13.10 16.63
CA PRO A 4 -11.29 -14.14 16.72
C PRO A 4 -12.08 -14.36 15.42
N LEU A 5 -12.19 -13.33 14.57
CA LEU A 5 -12.93 -13.41 13.30
C LEU A 5 -12.14 -14.12 12.20
N LEU A 6 -10.81 -14.18 12.32
CA LEU A 6 -9.95 -14.78 11.28
C LEU A 6 -10.25 -16.26 11.03
N LYS A 7 -10.76 -16.98 12.04
CA LYS A 7 -11.14 -18.39 11.93
C LYS A 7 -12.34 -18.66 11.00
N HIS A 8 -13.08 -17.61 10.63
CA HIS A 8 -14.22 -17.70 9.71
C HIS A 8 -13.81 -17.58 8.24
N PHE A 9 -12.52 -17.45 7.97
CA PHE A 9 -11.96 -17.48 6.63
C PHE A 9 -11.12 -18.74 6.41
N GLU A 10 -11.21 -19.33 5.22
CA GLU A 10 -10.37 -20.47 4.81
C GLU A 10 -8.89 -20.07 4.78
N TYR A 11 -8.62 -18.82 4.42
CA TYR A 11 -7.32 -18.19 4.54
C TYR A 11 -7.45 -16.81 5.16
N ALA A 12 -6.63 -16.51 6.18
CA ALA A 12 -6.49 -15.16 6.69
C ALA A 12 -5.09 -14.89 7.24
N THR A 13 -4.55 -13.71 6.92
CA THR A 13 -3.30 -13.19 7.49
C THR A 13 -3.49 -11.74 7.92
N CYS A 14 -2.80 -11.36 8.99
CA CYS A 14 -2.76 -10.00 9.49
C CYS A 14 -1.31 -9.59 9.68
N GLY A 15 -0.91 -8.50 9.04
CA GLY A 15 0.46 -7.98 9.10
C GLY A 15 0.47 -6.47 9.21
N LEU A 16 1.66 -5.91 9.39
CA LEU A 16 1.90 -4.47 9.41
C LEU A 16 2.62 -4.05 8.13
N PHE A 17 2.32 -2.85 7.63
CA PHE A 17 2.96 -2.24 6.48
C PHE A 17 3.30 -0.77 6.78
N GLY A 18 4.41 -0.27 6.23
CA GLY A 18 4.89 1.08 6.47
C GLY A 18 5.41 1.30 7.89
N ARG A 19 5.80 2.55 8.18
CA ARG A 19 6.29 2.98 9.50
C ARG A 19 5.68 4.33 9.87
N ASP A 20 5.34 4.46 11.15
CA ASP A 20 4.95 5.68 11.87
C ASP A 20 4.06 6.71 11.12
N PRO A 21 2.72 6.61 11.21
CA PRO A 21 1.98 5.46 11.72
C PRO A 21 2.01 4.31 10.70
N GLY A 22 2.37 3.10 11.16
CA GLY A 22 2.23 1.90 10.34
C GLY A 22 0.76 1.52 10.19
N ILE A 23 0.41 0.85 9.10
CA ILE A 23 -0.96 0.39 8.83
C ILE A 23 -1.05 -1.13 9.03
N MET A 24 -2.22 -1.59 9.51
CA MET A 24 -2.53 -3.01 9.61
C MET A 24 -3.18 -3.49 8.30
N ILE A 25 -2.66 -4.56 7.73
CA ILE A 25 -3.20 -5.21 6.54
C ILE A 25 -3.79 -6.56 6.93
N LEU A 26 -5.11 -6.67 6.81
CA LEU A 26 -5.83 -7.94 6.84
C LEU A 26 -6.02 -8.43 5.40
N ARG A 27 -5.53 -9.64 5.10
CA ARG A 27 -5.88 -10.36 3.88
C ARG A 27 -6.68 -11.59 4.27
N ALA A 28 -7.80 -11.81 3.60
CA ALA A 28 -8.64 -12.97 3.83
C ALA A 28 -9.23 -13.48 2.51
N ALA A 29 -9.47 -14.79 2.41
CA ALA A 29 -10.05 -15.42 1.24
C ALA A 29 -10.88 -16.64 1.64
N ASN A 30 -11.93 -16.90 0.86
CA ASN A 30 -12.85 -18.04 0.94
C ASN A 30 -13.16 -18.52 -0.48
N GLY A 31 -13.49 -19.79 -0.66
CA GLY A 31 -13.99 -20.34 -1.93
C GLY A 31 -15.34 -19.76 -2.39
N ALA A 32 -16.14 -19.25 -1.45
CA ALA A 32 -17.39 -18.53 -1.72
C ALA A 32 -17.40 -17.17 -1.02
N ALA A 33 -18.31 -16.27 -1.42
CA ALA A 33 -18.47 -14.98 -0.76
C ALA A 33 -18.76 -15.19 0.74
N PRO A 34 -18.02 -14.51 1.66
CA PRO A 34 -18.29 -14.60 3.08
C PRO A 34 -19.67 -14.00 3.41
N ASP A 35 -20.22 -14.44 4.55
CA ASP A 35 -21.46 -13.88 5.10
C ASP A 35 -21.38 -12.36 5.26
N GLU A 36 -22.46 -11.66 4.89
CA GLU A 36 -22.52 -10.19 4.96
C GLU A 36 -22.41 -9.69 6.41
N GLY A 37 -22.92 -10.46 7.38
CA GLY A 37 -22.82 -10.15 8.81
C GLY A 37 -21.39 -10.20 9.32
N LEU A 38 -20.57 -11.14 8.83
CA LEU A 38 -19.13 -11.20 9.13
C LEU A 38 -18.38 -9.97 8.62
N ILE A 39 -18.68 -9.53 7.38
CA ILE A 39 -18.08 -8.30 6.82
C ILE A 39 -18.54 -7.06 7.60
N ALA A 40 -19.82 -6.97 7.94
CA ALA A 40 -20.34 -5.89 8.77
C ALA A 40 -19.70 -5.85 10.17
N GLU A 41 -19.40 -7.01 10.77
CA GLU A 41 -18.70 -7.08 12.05
C GLU A 41 -17.25 -6.60 11.94
N LEU A 42 -16.54 -6.96 10.87
CA LEU A 42 -15.20 -6.43 10.59
C LEU A 42 -15.23 -4.91 10.42
N ASP A 43 -16.16 -4.40 9.62
CA ASP A 43 -16.33 -2.96 9.40
C ASP A 43 -16.60 -2.24 10.75
N ARG A 44 -17.46 -2.79 11.63
CA ARG A 44 -17.67 -2.23 12.99
C ARG A 44 -16.41 -2.25 13.85
N LEU A 45 -15.69 -3.37 13.92
CA LEU A 45 -14.49 -3.50 14.76
C LEU A 45 -13.33 -2.60 14.29
N LEU A 46 -13.30 -2.26 13.01
CA LEU A 46 -12.30 -1.41 12.38
C LEU A 46 -12.75 0.05 12.26
N GLY A 47 -13.95 0.39 12.75
CA GLY A 47 -14.49 1.75 12.67
C GLY A 47 -14.83 2.21 11.25
N MET A 48 -15.09 1.28 10.33
CA MET A 48 -15.46 1.57 8.94
C MET A 48 -16.99 1.66 8.78
N THR A 49 -17.62 2.51 9.58
CA THR A 49 -19.08 2.68 9.67
C THR A 49 -19.57 3.95 8.97
N GLU A 50 -20.83 3.94 8.51
CA GLU A 50 -21.39 4.95 7.57
C GLU A 50 -21.45 6.39 8.09
N ASP A 51 -21.22 6.58 9.38
CA ASP A 51 -21.13 7.88 10.06
C ASP A 51 -19.81 8.63 9.79
N LEU A 52 -18.81 7.96 9.21
CA LEU A 52 -17.54 8.59 8.83
C LEU A 52 -17.50 9.03 7.37
N PRO A 53 -16.79 10.12 7.02
CA PRO A 53 -16.64 10.55 5.63
C PRO A 53 -15.91 9.47 4.83
N MET A 54 -16.60 8.88 3.84
CA MET A 54 -16.05 7.77 3.07
C MET A 54 -16.50 7.77 1.62
N LEU A 55 -15.74 7.06 0.80
CA LEU A 55 -16.18 6.58 -0.50
C LEU A 55 -16.68 5.14 -0.33
N HIS A 56 -17.83 4.82 -0.91
CA HIS A 56 -18.36 3.45 -0.93
C HIS A 56 -18.78 3.02 -2.34
N TYR A 57 -18.64 1.74 -2.62
CA TYR A 57 -19.15 1.09 -3.82
C TYR A 57 -19.67 -0.30 -3.46
N ASN A 58 -20.86 -0.65 -3.94
CA ASN A 58 -21.47 -1.95 -3.67
C ASN A 58 -22.16 -2.47 -4.94
N ASP A 59 -21.70 -3.61 -5.44
CA ASP A 59 -22.31 -4.38 -6.53
C ASP A 59 -22.55 -5.81 -6.04
N VAL A 60 -23.75 -6.03 -5.52
CA VAL A 60 -24.19 -7.33 -4.98
C VAL A 60 -24.15 -8.42 -6.05
N LYS A 61 -24.48 -8.09 -7.30
CA LYS A 61 -24.51 -9.08 -8.40
C LYS A 61 -23.12 -9.62 -8.70
N ARG A 62 -22.09 -8.78 -8.56
CA ARG A 62 -20.68 -9.16 -8.78
C ARG A 62 -19.95 -9.52 -7.49
N GLY A 63 -20.60 -9.44 -6.33
CA GLY A 63 -19.99 -9.67 -5.02
C GLY A 63 -18.89 -8.66 -4.68
N ILE A 64 -18.97 -7.44 -5.22
CA ILE A 64 -17.95 -6.40 -5.01
C ILE A 64 -18.47 -5.41 -3.96
N SER A 65 -17.71 -5.20 -2.91
CA SER A 65 -17.97 -4.12 -1.96
C SER A 65 -16.66 -3.42 -1.59
N LYS A 66 -16.65 -2.10 -1.63
CA LYS A 66 -15.49 -1.27 -1.30
C LYS A 66 -15.87 -0.15 -0.35
N ARG A 67 -15.01 0.11 0.64
CA ARG A 67 -15.07 1.29 1.52
C ARG A 67 -13.69 1.93 1.62
N ILE A 68 -13.62 3.25 1.54
CA ILE A 68 -12.40 4.05 1.71
C ILE A 68 -12.75 5.20 2.64
N LEU A 69 -12.26 5.14 3.88
CA LEU A 69 -12.40 6.21 4.87
C LEU A 69 -11.46 7.36 4.50
N VAL A 70 -11.97 8.59 4.54
CA VAL A 70 -11.21 9.79 4.19
C VAL A 70 -11.43 10.88 5.24
N GLU A 71 -10.41 11.20 6.01
CA GLU A 71 -10.44 12.27 7.01
C GLU A 71 -9.40 13.33 6.67
N ASN A 72 -9.78 14.60 6.59
CA ASN A 72 -8.86 15.70 6.24
C ASN A 72 -8.05 15.43 4.95
N GLN A 73 -8.71 14.84 3.94
CA GLN A 73 -8.11 14.37 2.68
C GLN A 73 -7.12 13.22 2.83
N GLN A 74 -6.94 12.62 4.00
CA GLN A 74 -6.07 11.45 4.19
C GLN A 74 -6.91 10.18 4.20
N VAL A 75 -6.40 9.13 3.56
CA VAL A 75 -7.04 7.81 3.64
C VAL A 75 -6.68 7.20 4.99
N THR A 76 -7.67 6.94 5.83
CA THR A 76 -7.47 6.36 7.17
C THR A 76 -7.86 4.88 7.24
N GLY A 77 -8.54 4.38 6.22
CA GLY A 77 -8.95 2.98 6.14
C GLY A 77 -9.42 2.60 4.75
N VAL A 78 -9.12 1.37 4.34
CA VAL A 78 -9.54 0.80 3.06
C VAL A 78 -10.01 -0.64 3.30
N ARG A 79 -11.19 -0.98 2.76
CA ARG A 79 -11.70 -2.34 2.72
C ARG A 79 -12.16 -2.65 1.30
N LEU A 80 -11.59 -3.70 0.71
CA LEU A 80 -11.92 -4.19 -0.62
C LEU A 80 -12.38 -5.65 -0.50
N THR A 81 -13.55 -5.98 -1.05
CA THR A 81 -14.06 -7.36 -1.14
C THR A 81 -14.49 -7.67 -2.58
N GLY A 82 -14.33 -8.92 -2.98
CA GLY A 82 -14.52 -9.37 -4.35
C GLY A 82 -13.38 -8.89 -5.25
N GLU A 83 -13.47 -7.64 -5.72
CA GLU A 83 -12.48 -7.03 -6.61
C GLU A 83 -11.50 -6.16 -5.81
N ILE A 84 -10.20 -6.47 -5.93
CA ILE A 84 -9.13 -5.93 -5.06
C ILE A 84 -7.91 -5.37 -5.83
N LEU A 85 -8.01 -5.10 -7.14
CA LEU A 85 -6.90 -4.62 -7.98
C LEU A 85 -6.28 -3.34 -7.44
N ALA A 86 -7.08 -2.47 -6.83
CA ALA A 86 -6.61 -1.20 -6.27
C ALA A 86 -5.78 -1.33 -4.98
N THR A 87 -5.57 -2.54 -4.46
CA THR A 87 -4.90 -2.78 -3.18
C THR A 87 -3.56 -2.08 -3.06
N ASP A 88 -2.67 -2.26 -4.04
CA ASP A 88 -1.27 -1.82 -3.88
C ASP A 88 -1.12 -0.31 -3.87
N TRP A 89 -1.83 0.40 -4.75
CA TRP A 89 -1.73 1.85 -4.80
C TRP A 89 -2.56 2.55 -3.72
N LEU A 90 -3.71 2.00 -3.30
CA LEU A 90 -4.46 2.54 -2.15
C LEU A 90 -3.68 2.37 -0.84
N LYS A 91 -2.95 1.26 -0.70
CA LYS A 91 -2.01 1.03 0.41
C LYS A 91 -0.91 2.09 0.42
N GLU A 92 -0.37 2.48 -0.74
CA GLU A 92 0.62 3.57 -0.84
C GLU A 92 0.00 4.92 -0.48
N VAL A 93 -1.17 5.27 -1.03
CA VAL A 93 -1.91 6.51 -0.70
C VAL A 93 -2.13 6.64 0.81
N MET A 94 -2.57 5.55 1.46
CA MET A 94 -2.80 5.50 2.91
C MET A 94 -1.53 5.76 3.73
N THR A 95 -0.35 5.39 3.22
CA THR A 95 0.94 5.61 3.92
C THR A 95 1.63 6.93 3.57
N GLN A 96 1.33 7.55 2.43
CA GLN A 96 2.14 8.63 1.86
C GLN A 96 1.48 10.01 1.83
N GLY A 97 0.17 10.13 2.08
CA GLY A 97 -0.43 11.44 2.26
C GLY A 97 -1.89 11.56 1.87
N LYS A 98 -2.19 12.58 1.05
CA LYS A 98 -3.54 13.02 0.76
C LYS A 98 -4.11 12.35 -0.49
N LEU A 99 -5.34 11.88 -0.39
CA LEU A 99 -6.19 11.58 -1.52
C LEU A 99 -6.61 12.89 -2.20
N THR A 100 -5.85 13.29 -3.22
CA THR A 100 -6.18 14.46 -4.05
C THR A 100 -7.52 14.25 -4.76
N ASP A 101 -8.18 15.33 -5.17
CA ASP A 101 -9.44 15.25 -5.92
C ASP A 101 -9.31 14.45 -7.22
N GLU A 102 -8.12 14.44 -7.81
CA GLU A 102 -7.82 13.64 -8.99
C GLU A 102 -7.75 12.15 -8.69
N LEU A 103 -7.00 11.73 -7.67
CA LEU A 103 -6.95 10.34 -7.22
C LEU A 103 -8.31 9.86 -6.70
N ARG A 104 -9.06 10.74 -6.03
CA ARG A 104 -10.38 10.46 -5.47
C ARG A 104 -11.36 9.93 -6.52
N ARG A 105 -11.30 10.43 -7.77
CA ARG A 105 -12.15 9.96 -8.89
C ARG A 105 -11.94 8.49 -9.24
N TRP A 106 -10.76 7.96 -8.95
CA TRP A 106 -10.35 6.62 -9.36
C TRP A 106 -10.25 5.64 -8.19
N ALA A 107 -10.42 6.10 -6.95
CA ALA A 107 -10.25 5.32 -5.73
C ALA A 107 -11.10 4.04 -5.67
N LEU A 108 -12.29 4.05 -6.27
CA LEU A 108 -13.19 2.89 -6.32
C LEU A 108 -13.08 2.10 -7.64
N ALA A 109 -12.30 2.57 -8.61
CA ALA A 109 -12.15 1.93 -9.91
C ALA A 109 -11.33 0.63 -9.82
N PRO A 110 -11.56 -0.36 -10.71
CA PRO A 110 -10.80 -1.61 -10.76
C PRO A 110 -9.46 -1.41 -11.47
N LEU A 111 -8.57 -0.60 -10.89
CA LEU A 111 -7.28 -0.25 -11.47
C LEU A 111 -6.13 -0.71 -10.56
N SER A 112 -5.12 -1.36 -11.13
CA SER A 112 -3.92 -1.81 -10.41
C SER A 112 -2.92 -0.69 -10.11
N ALA A 113 -3.08 0.47 -10.73
CA ALA A 113 -2.27 1.67 -10.53
C ALA A 113 -3.17 2.92 -10.69
N PRO A 114 -2.84 4.04 -10.03
CA PRO A 114 -3.59 5.27 -10.21
C PRO A 114 -3.33 5.81 -11.62
N PRO A 115 -4.36 6.21 -12.36
CA PRO A 115 -4.21 6.63 -13.76
C PRO A 115 -3.45 7.95 -13.91
N THR A 116 -3.33 8.72 -12.83
CA THR A 116 -2.63 10.00 -12.78
C THR A 116 -1.91 10.14 -11.44
N GLY A 117 -0.60 10.39 -11.46
CA GLY A 117 0.07 11.13 -10.38
C GLY A 117 0.66 10.36 -9.19
N GLN A 118 0.73 9.02 -9.17
CA GLN A 118 1.52 8.34 -8.13
C GLN A 118 2.32 7.17 -8.70
N HIS A 119 3.64 7.36 -8.74
CA HIS A 119 4.58 6.28 -9.01
C HIS A 119 4.56 5.33 -7.82
N SER A 120 4.32 4.03 -8.09
CA SER A 120 4.41 3.02 -7.04
C SER A 120 5.77 3.08 -6.35
N ARG A 121 5.84 2.79 -5.06
CA ARG A 121 7.11 2.68 -4.31
C ARG A 121 7.93 1.47 -4.76
N GLY A 122 7.29 0.47 -5.36
CA GLY A 122 7.89 -0.85 -5.54
C GLY A 122 8.10 -1.55 -4.20
N LYS A 123 8.95 -2.58 -4.19
CA LYS A 123 9.25 -3.32 -2.94
C LYS A 123 10.12 -2.47 -1.99
N ILE A 124 10.01 -2.75 -0.69
CA ILE A 124 10.94 -2.18 0.30
C ILE A 124 12.28 -2.90 0.18
N VAL A 125 13.34 -2.14 -0.14
CA VAL A 125 14.71 -2.65 -0.27
C VAL A 125 15.45 -2.52 1.06
N CYS A 126 15.36 -1.35 1.71
CA CYS A 126 15.95 -1.16 3.02
C CYS A 126 14.89 -1.27 4.13
N ASN A 127 14.70 -2.47 4.67
CA ASN A 127 13.76 -2.68 5.77
C ASN A 127 14.08 -1.82 7.00
N CYS A 128 15.36 -1.52 7.28
CA CYS A 128 15.76 -0.72 8.44
C CYS A 128 15.28 0.72 8.41
N LEU A 129 15.17 1.33 7.24
CA LEU A 129 14.81 2.75 7.08
C LEU A 129 13.62 2.95 6.13
N ASP A 130 12.88 1.88 5.82
CA ASP A 130 11.73 1.88 4.92
C ASP A 130 12.01 2.51 3.54
N VAL A 131 13.20 2.29 2.99
CA VAL A 131 13.57 2.85 1.67
C VAL A 131 13.13 1.90 0.56
N SER A 132 12.39 2.44 -0.39
CA SER A 132 11.73 1.69 -1.46
C SER A 132 12.53 1.61 -2.76
N GLU A 133 12.31 0.57 -3.56
CA GLU A 133 13.03 0.33 -4.82
C GLU A 133 12.92 1.52 -5.79
N ASN A 134 11.74 2.08 -5.99
CA ASN A 134 11.56 3.17 -6.94
C ASN A 134 12.14 4.49 -6.43
N GLU A 135 12.11 4.75 -5.12
CA GLU A 135 12.82 5.89 -4.51
C GLU A 135 14.34 5.82 -4.74
N ILE A 136 14.91 4.60 -4.68
CA ILE A 136 16.32 4.36 -5.00
C ILE A 136 16.57 4.60 -6.50
N ILE A 137 15.75 4.00 -7.37
CA ILE A 137 15.88 4.15 -8.83
C ILE A 137 15.78 5.61 -9.26
N ASP A 138 14.85 6.38 -8.68
CA ASP A 138 14.67 7.79 -9.02
C ASP A 138 15.89 8.63 -8.61
N ASN A 139 16.48 8.37 -7.44
CA ASN A 139 17.75 9.00 -7.07
C ASN A 139 18.91 8.59 -8.00
N ILE A 140 18.98 7.33 -8.41
CA ILE A 140 20.00 6.85 -9.37
C ILE A 140 19.84 7.54 -10.73
N ARG A 141 18.60 7.71 -11.20
CA ARG A 141 18.31 8.45 -12.44
C ARG A 141 18.74 9.91 -12.37
N MET A 142 18.79 10.49 -11.17
CA MET A 142 19.35 11.83 -10.91
C MET A 142 20.88 11.83 -10.73
N GLY A 143 21.56 10.69 -10.95
CA GLY A 143 23.01 10.56 -10.86
C GLY A 143 23.54 10.08 -9.51
N ALA A 144 22.69 9.61 -8.59
CA ALA A 144 23.16 9.06 -7.32
C ALA A 144 23.90 7.73 -7.52
N ASP A 145 25.11 7.65 -7.01
CA ASP A 145 25.83 6.39 -6.78
C ASP A 145 25.50 5.81 -5.38
N LEU A 146 26.11 4.68 -5.03
CA LEU A 146 25.86 4.03 -3.74
C LEU A 146 26.12 4.98 -2.55
N ILE A 147 27.22 5.74 -2.60
CA ILE A 147 27.60 6.67 -1.52
C ILE A 147 26.56 7.78 -1.40
N THR A 148 26.11 8.34 -2.52
CA THR A 148 25.06 9.37 -2.56
C THR A 148 23.74 8.83 -2.02
N LEU A 149 23.35 7.60 -2.36
CA LEU A 149 22.16 6.95 -1.81
C LEU A 149 22.27 6.76 -0.29
N GLN A 150 23.40 6.26 0.21
CA GLN A 150 23.65 6.11 1.65
C GLN A 150 23.64 7.46 2.38
N ASN A 151 24.12 8.53 1.75
CA ASN A 151 24.11 9.85 2.36
C ASN A 151 22.72 10.50 2.38
N LYS A 152 21.95 10.38 1.29
CA LYS A 152 20.61 10.98 1.14
C LYS A 152 19.52 10.17 1.84
N LEU A 153 19.40 8.90 1.50
CA LEU A 153 18.31 8.01 1.95
C LEU A 153 18.69 7.22 3.21
N LYS A 154 19.97 7.27 3.62
CA LYS A 154 20.51 6.52 4.76
C LYS A 154 20.41 4.98 4.61
N CYS A 155 19.84 4.45 3.52
CA CYS A 155 19.73 3.02 3.28
C CYS A 155 21.11 2.34 3.31
N GLY A 156 21.20 1.15 3.87
CA GLY A 156 22.48 0.40 3.94
C GLY A 156 23.48 0.92 4.99
N THR A 157 23.08 1.83 5.88
CA THR A 157 23.93 2.35 6.98
C THR A 157 23.62 1.76 8.36
N GLN A 158 22.54 0.98 8.48
CA GLN A 158 22.10 0.36 9.75
C GLN A 158 22.58 -1.10 9.86
N CYS A 159 21.75 -2.08 9.48
CA CYS A 159 22.17 -3.50 9.50
C CYS A 159 22.96 -3.92 8.24
N GLY A 160 22.97 -3.10 7.20
CA GLY A 160 23.67 -3.37 5.94
C GLY A 160 23.07 -4.46 5.04
N SER A 161 21.98 -5.14 5.42
CA SER A 161 21.45 -6.30 4.67
C SER A 161 21.01 -5.99 3.24
N CYS A 162 20.60 -4.75 2.97
CA CYS A 162 20.19 -4.28 1.65
C CYS A 162 21.35 -3.84 0.73
N VAL A 163 22.58 -3.74 1.24
CA VAL A 163 23.74 -3.24 0.46
C VAL A 163 24.02 -4.04 -0.82
N PRO A 164 23.94 -5.39 -0.85
CA PRO A 164 24.11 -6.15 -2.08
C PRO A 164 23.09 -5.77 -3.16
N GLU A 165 21.83 -5.59 -2.77
CA GLU A 165 20.75 -5.21 -3.68
C GLU A 165 20.88 -3.76 -4.16
N LEU A 166 21.28 -2.83 -3.28
CA LEU A 166 21.59 -1.44 -3.67
C LEU A 166 22.66 -1.39 -4.77
N LYS A 167 23.73 -2.18 -4.65
CA LYS A 167 24.79 -2.25 -5.68
C LYS A 167 24.25 -2.75 -7.02
N GLN A 168 23.37 -3.76 -7.00
CA GLN A 168 22.73 -4.28 -8.22
C GLN A 168 21.83 -3.23 -8.88
N LEU A 169 21.05 -2.49 -8.09
CA LEU A 169 20.19 -1.42 -8.60
C LEU A 169 21.00 -0.28 -9.22
N VAL A 170 22.06 0.18 -8.56
CA VAL A 170 22.99 1.18 -9.10
C VAL A 170 23.57 0.70 -10.43
N ALA A 171 24.15 -0.51 -10.47
CA ALA A 171 24.74 -1.05 -11.70
C ALA A 171 23.73 -1.18 -12.86
N ARG A 172 22.46 -1.46 -12.55
CA ARG A 172 21.40 -1.64 -13.56
C ARG A 172 20.85 -0.31 -14.09
N HIS A 173 20.77 0.72 -13.27
CA HIS A 173 20.04 1.96 -13.58
C HIS A 173 20.92 3.20 -13.75
N GLN A 174 22.19 3.13 -13.38
CA GLN A 174 23.14 4.21 -13.60
C GLN A 174 23.45 4.29 -15.09
N LYS A 175 23.12 5.43 -15.73
CA LYS A 175 23.54 5.66 -17.12
C LYS A 175 25.06 5.74 -17.13
N VAL A 176 25.71 4.91 -17.94
CA VAL A 176 27.13 5.05 -18.24
C VAL A 176 27.30 6.35 -19.02
N THR A 177 27.64 7.43 -18.33
CA THR A 177 28.13 8.65 -18.97
C THR A 177 29.48 8.28 -19.58
N THR A 178 29.46 7.91 -20.86
CA THR A 178 30.69 7.77 -21.64
C THR A 178 31.11 9.19 -21.99
N SER A 179 32.07 9.72 -21.23
CA SER A 179 32.85 10.91 -21.60
C SER A 179 34.21 10.47 -22.10
#